data_AF-A0A2G9TFA3-F1
#
_entry.id   AF-A0A2G9TFA3-F1
#
_cell.length_a   1.000
_cell.length_b   1.000
_cell.length_c   1.000
_cell.angle_alpha   90.00
_cell.angle_beta   90.00
_cell.angle_gamma   90.00
#
_symmetry.space_group_name_H-M   'P 1'
#
loop_
_entity.id
_entity.type
_entity.pdbx_description
1 polymer ?
#
loop_
_entity_poly.entity_id
_entity_poly.type
_entity_poly.pdbx_seq_one_letter_code
_entity_poly.pdbx_strand_id
1 'polypeptide(L)' 'MIADLSKASVTDTKDIFDEYLWLGGRQQGYPADKAWTWVDEEDLDYTNWDKEADSEPNNLGGNEQCMQ' A
#
# COMPACT_ATOMS: atom_id res chain seq x y z
N MET A 1 -34.56 -20.50 -6.18
CA MET A 1 -33.36 -20.65 -5.32
C MET A 1 -32.99 -19.26 -4.86
N ILE A 2 -33.18 -18.97 -3.58
CA ILE A 2 -32.77 -17.71 -2.97
C ILE A 2 -31.53 -18.03 -2.14
N ALA A 3 -30.41 -17.38 -2.43
CA ALA A 3 -29.20 -17.54 -1.67
C ALA A 3 -29.45 -16.99 -0.26
N ASP A 4 -29.08 -17.77 0.75
CA ASP A 4 -29.17 -17.35 2.14
C ASP A 4 -28.11 -16.28 2.41
N LEU A 5 -28.57 -15.05 2.67
CA LEU A 5 -27.74 -13.90 3.02
C LEU A 5 -27.49 -13.79 4.54
N SER A 6 -27.83 -14.82 5.33
CA SER A 6 -27.64 -14.84 6.79
C SER A 6 -26.19 -14.67 7.25
N LYS A 7 -25.22 -14.78 6.34
CA LYS A 7 -23.79 -14.50 6.60
C LYS A 7 -23.31 -13.15 6.07
N ALA A 8 -24.13 -12.43 5.31
CA ALA A 8 -23.82 -11.06 4.91
C ALA A 8 -24.22 -10.10 6.05
N SER A 9 -23.67 -10.34 7.25
CA SER A 9 -23.62 -9.29 8.25
C SER A 9 -22.44 -8.40 7.85
N VAL A 10 -22.72 -7.26 7.20
CA VAL A 10 -21.78 -6.13 7.21
C VAL A 10 -21.78 -5.66 8.66
N THR A 11 -21.02 -6.35 9.49
CA THR A 11 -20.81 -6.02 10.89
C THR A 11 -19.36 -5.62 10.97
N ASP A 12 -19.17 -4.34 11.24
CA ASP A 12 -17.91 -3.63 11.40
C ASP A 12 -17.18 -3.21 10.11
N THR A 13 -17.43 -1.96 9.71
CA THR A 13 -16.62 -1.28 8.69
C THR A 13 -15.15 -1.16 9.10
N LYS A 14 -14.84 -1.35 10.38
CA LYS A 14 -13.48 -1.27 10.93
C LYS A 14 -12.56 -2.37 10.41
N ASP A 15 -13.08 -3.59 10.24
CA ASP A 15 -12.30 -4.75 9.78
C ASP A 15 -11.84 -4.62 8.30
N ILE A 16 -12.44 -3.73 7.52
CA ILE A 16 -12.05 -3.46 6.12
C ILE A 16 -10.95 -2.39 6.02
N PHE A 17 -10.69 -1.62 7.09
CA PHE A 17 -9.71 -0.54 7.12
C PHE A 17 -8.46 -0.86 7.96
N ASP A 18 -8.42 -2.01 8.63
CA ASP A 18 -7.23 -2.49 9.36
C ASP A 18 -6.27 -3.30 8.46
N GLU A 19 -6.54 -3.39 7.14
CA GLU A 19 -5.64 -4.01 6.16
C GLU A 19 -4.83 -2.93 5.39
N TYR A 20 -3.53 -3.16 5.24
CA TYR A 20 -2.67 -2.38 4.33
C TYR A 20 -3.06 -2.64 2.88
N LEU A 21 -3.06 -1.59 2.05
CA LEU A 21 -3.52 -1.65 0.67
C LEU A 21 -2.39 -1.28 -0.26
N TRP A 22 -1.99 -2.22 -1.12
CA TRP A 22 -1.03 -1.92 -2.17
C TRP A 22 -1.48 -0.74 -3.02
N LEU A 23 -0.60 0.23 -3.14
CA LEU A 23 -0.72 1.33 -4.09
C LEU A 23 0.19 1.05 -5.29
N GLY A 24 0.03 1.84 -6.35
CA GLY A 24 0.83 1.69 -7.57
C GLY A 24 2.27 2.17 -7.46
N GLY A 25 2.75 2.53 -6.27
CA GLY A 25 4.06 3.14 -6.10
C GLY A 25 5.18 2.09 -5.99
N ARG A 26 6.28 2.29 -6.71
CA ARG A 26 7.46 1.41 -6.68
C ARG A 26 8.78 2.18 -6.83
N GLN A 27 9.90 1.58 -6.45
CA GLN A 27 11.21 2.10 -6.84
C GLN A 27 11.48 1.81 -8.33
N GLN A 28 11.79 2.86 -9.10
CA GLN A 28 11.82 2.83 -10.57
C GLN A 28 12.89 1.89 -11.12
N GLY A 29 14.11 1.96 -10.58
CA GLY A 29 15.29 1.28 -11.12
C GLY A 29 16.10 0.53 -10.06
N TYR A 30 15.46 0.08 -8.97
CA TYR A 30 16.17 -0.60 -7.89
C TYR A 30 16.96 -1.82 -8.42
N PRO A 31 18.22 -2.03 -7.98
CA PRO A 31 18.94 -1.26 -6.95
C PRO A 31 19.75 -0.06 -7.47
N ALA A 32 19.80 0.17 -8.78
CA ALA A 32 20.59 1.24 -9.39
C ALA A 32 19.99 2.64 -9.13
N ASP A 33 18.67 2.71 -8.97
CA ASP A 33 17.91 3.92 -8.67
C ASP A 33 16.87 3.66 -7.58
N LYS A 34 16.80 4.55 -6.59
CA LYS A 34 15.87 4.47 -5.44
C LYS A 34 14.74 5.49 -5.53
N ALA A 35 14.65 6.25 -6.62
CA ALA A 35 13.52 7.12 -6.88
C ALA A 35 12.21 6.31 -6.96
N TRP A 36 11.15 6.87 -6.41
CA TRP A 36 9.81 6.28 -6.46
C TRP A 36 9.03 6.82 -7.67
N THR A 37 8.23 5.97 -8.29
CA THR A 37 7.37 6.27 -9.44
C THR A 37 6.07 5.47 -9.32
N TRP A 38 5.03 5.90 -10.03
CA TRP A 38 3.83 5.09 -10.23
C TRP A 38 4.06 4.01 -11.29
N VAL A 39 3.28 2.93 -11.23
CA VAL A 39 3.39 1.80 -12.18
C VAL A 39 3.06 2.16 -13.63
N ASP A 40 2.39 3.28 -13.86
CA ASP A 40 2.07 3.85 -15.18
C ASP A 40 3.13 4.83 -15.68
N GLU A 41 4.28 4.91 -15.01
CA GLU A 41 5.44 5.75 -15.34
C GLU A 41 5.22 7.26 -15.11
N GLU A 42 4.12 7.65 -14.47
CA GLU A 42 3.98 9.01 -13.98
C GLU A 42 4.97 9.29 -12.83
N ASP A 43 5.41 10.55 -12.75
CA ASP A 43 6.27 11.02 -11.67
C ASP A 43 5.51 10.98 -10.34
N LEU A 44 6.18 10.54 -9.26
CA LEU A 44 5.62 10.61 -7.91
C LEU A 44 5.85 12.02 -7.33
N ASP A 45 4.94 12.94 -7.61
CA ASP A 45 5.03 14.36 -7.19
C ASP A 45 4.37 14.66 -5.83
N TYR A 46 3.58 13.73 -5.30
CA TYR A 46 2.96 13.79 -3.99
C TYR A 46 3.30 12.57 -3.13
N THR A 47 3.60 12.81 -1.86
CA THR A 47 3.83 11.75 -0.87
C THR A 47 3.20 12.10 0.48
N ASN A 48 2.73 11.08 1.19
CA ASN A 48 2.25 11.17 2.56
C ASN A 48 2.65 9.93 3.35
N TRP A 49 3.95 9.68 3.42
CA TRP A 49 4.51 8.55 4.15
C TRP A 49 4.20 8.63 5.65
N ASP A 50 4.06 7.46 6.27
CA ASP A 50 3.92 7.37 7.72
C ASP A 50 5.20 7.90 8.39
N LYS A 51 5.02 8.80 9.36
CA LYS A 51 6.11 9.45 10.10
C LYS A 51 6.23 8.93 11.53
N GLU A 52 5.29 8.11 11.98
CA GLU A 52 5.17 7.67 13.36
C GLU A 52 5.94 6.36 13.59
N ALA A 53 5.50 5.27 12.95
CA ALA A 53 6.14 3.97 13.06
C ALA A 53 7.31 3.87 12.07
N ASP A 54 8.54 3.83 12.58
CA ASP A 54 9.81 3.64 11.84
C ASP A 54 10.10 4.58 10.66
N SER A 55 9.27 5.62 10.44
CA SER A 55 9.40 6.67 9.40
C SER A 55 9.63 6.13 7.99
N GLU A 56 8.57 6.03 7.20
CA GLU A 56 8.63 5.49 5.85
C GLU A 56 9.09 6.51 4.78
N PRO A 57 9.68 6.05 3.65
CA PRO A 57 10.08 4.67 3.37
C PRO A 57 11.43 4.33 4.04
N ASN A 58 11.47 3.32 4.91
CA ASN A 58 12.67 2.95 5.68
C ASN A 58 13.46 1.76 5.09
N ASN A 59 12.85 0.99 4.17
CA ASN A 59 13.43 -0.21 3.58
C ASN A 59 13.90 -1.23 4.63
N LEU A 60 13.03 -1.53 5.59
CA LEU A 60 13.25 -2.49 6.66
C LEU A 60 13.60 -3.87 6.07
N GLY A 61 14.66 -4.49 6.58
CA GLY A 61 15.16 -5.77 6.05
C GLY A 61 15.75 -5.71 4.64
N GLY A 62 15.80 -4.54 4.00
CA GLY A 62 16.45 -4.32 2.71
C GLY A 62 15.63 -4.71 1.48
N ASN A 63 14.34 -5.06 1.62
CA ASN A 63 13.52 -5.66 0.58
C ASN A 63 12.11 -5.03 0.45
N GLU A 64 12.02 -3.71 0.59
CA GLU A 64 10.77 -2.96 0.47
C GLU A 64 10.88 -1.93 -0.66
N GLN A 65 10.33 -2.27 -1.81
CA GLN A 65 10.40 -1.48 -3.05
C GLN A 65 9.03 -1.18 -3.66
N CYS A 66 7.95 -1.44 -2.91
CA CYS A 66 6.56 -1.19 -3.28
C CYS A 66 5.83 -0.53 -2.10
N MET A 67 4.76 0.24 -2.37
CA MET A 67 3.97 0.97 -1.34
C MET A 67 2.70 0.23 -0.92
N GLN A 68 2.39 0.17 0.38
CA GLN A 68 1.14 -0.39 0.94
C GLN A 68 0.48 0.54 1.96
#